data_AF-T0IS17-F1
#
_entry.id   AF-T0IS17-F1
#
_cell.length_a   1.000
_cell.length_b   1.000
_cell.length_c   1.000
_cell.angle_alpha   90.00
_cell.angle_beta   90.00
_cell.angle_gamma   90.00
#
_symmetry.space_group_name_H-M   'P 1'
#
loop_
_entity.id
_entity.type
_entity.pdbx_description
1 polymer ?
#
loop_
_entity_poly.entity_id
_entity_poly.type
_entity_poly.pdbx_seq_one_letter_code
_entity_poly.pdbx_strand_id
1 'polypeptide(L)'
;MKMTVRPAADGHIKPAIPANIFLWAIALFLALFLLWAWLTEIDRTVRATGKVIPSSQLQIISNLEGGVLERILVRTGQDVKAGAPLVRLSPIQTGAELASNRTSSDALGLKIARLEAEITGRTPRFPPPRDAAMASQIAVEQSLYQSRMAELASLTSVGAARIAQAQRAIAEANASEQSRISNRETARADLDLIRPLVREGIEPRRSLLQAENSYSVSTSEAAAAAAAVGRAHSTLAEAQASAMQQKRDWLA
;
A
#
# COMPACT_ATOMS: atom_id res chain seq x y z
N MET A 1 123.27 -79.25 -21.25
CA MET A 1 123.99 -80.12 -20.31
C MET A 1 122.97 -80.68 -19.32
N LYS A 2 122.68 -82.00 -19.40
CA LYS A 2 122.04 -82.92 -18.42
C LYS A 2 120.91 -82.36 -17.52
N MET A 3 119.65 -82.73 -17.73
CA MET A 3 119.03 -84.03 -17.35
C MET A 3 119.19 -84.34 -15.84
N THR A 4 118.09 -84.24 -15.09
CA THR A 4 117.65 -85.29 -14.14
C THR A 4 116.19 -85.04 -13.72
N VAL A 5 115.33 -85.94 -14.18
CA VAL A 5 114.00 -86.23 -13.65
C VAL A 5 114.14 -86.91 -12.28
N ARG A 6 113.25 -86.63 -11.33
CA ARG A 6 112.95 -87.53 -10.20
C ARG A 6 111.45 -87.50 -9.86
N PRO A 7 110.81 -88.63 -9.55
CA PRO A 7 109.36 -88.83 -9.77
C PRO A 7 108.50 -88.82 -8.50
N ALA A 8 107.20 -88.64 -8.75
CA ALA A 8 105.97 -89.09 -8.06
C ALA A 8 105.92 -89.21 -6.52
N ALA A 9 104.88 -88.60 -5.95
CA ALA A 9 104.20 -89.11 -4.76
C ALA A 9 102.71 -88.70 -4.80
N ASP A 10 101.88 -89.68 -5.14
CA ASP A 10 100.44 -89.67 -4.94
C ASP A 10 100.12 -89.56 -3.44
N GLY A 11 99.33 -88.56 -3.08
CA GLY A 11 98.90 -88.31 -1.71
C GLY A 11 97.40 -88.09 -1.68
N HIS A 12 96.63 -89.17 -1.61
CA HIS A 12 95.21 -89.16 -1.29
C HIS A 12 94.94 -88.36 -0.01
N ILE A 13 94.41 -87.15 -0.14
CA ILE A 13 93.96 -86.35 1.00
C ILE A 13 92.61 -86.91 1.45
N LYS A 14 92.68 -87.78 2.47
CA LYS A 14 91.54 -88.26 3.25
C LYS A 14 90.76 -87.05 3.79
N PRO A 15 89.43 -86.96 3.60
CA PRO A 15 88.67 -85.84 4.13
C PRO A 15 88.69 -85.90 5.66
N ALA A 16 89.21 -84.85 6.29
CA ALA A 16 89.14 -84.68 7.72
C ALA A 16 87.67 -84.55 8.15
N ILE A 17 87.27 -85.34 9.15
CA ILE A 17 85.91 -85.43 9.71
C ILE A 17 85.22 -84.06 9.96
N PRO A 18 85.89 -82.95 10.37
CA PRO A 18 85.21 -81.65 10.54
C PRO A 18 84.72 -80.99 9.24
N ALA A 19 85.34 -81.28 8.09
CA ALA A 19 84.96 -80.66 6.82
C ALA A 19 83.58 -81.15 6.32
N ASN A 20 83.27 -82.43 6.56
CA ASN A 20 81.99 -83.00 6.16
C ASN A 20 80.84 -82.49 7.06
N ILE A 21 81.10 -82.28 8.35
CA ILE A 21 80.15 -81.68 9.30
C ILE A 21 79.82 -80.24 8.87
N PHE A 22 80.82 -79.47 8.46
CA PHE A 22 80.62 -78.09 7.99
C PHE A 22 79.77 -78.04 6.70
N LEU A 23 79.99 -78.97 5.79
CA LEU A 23 79.23 -79.08 4.53
C LEU A 23 77.75 -79.44 4.79
N TRP A 24 77.49 -80.39 5.70
CA TRP A 24 76.13 -80.73 6.11
C TRP A 24 75.44 -79.61 6.90
N ALA A 25 76.18 -78.84 7.71
CA ALA A 25 75.63 -77.67 8.40
C ALA A 25 75.19 -76.57 7.42
N ILE A 26 76.00 -76.31 6.38
CA ILE A 26 75.63 -75.37 5.31
C ILE A 26 74.42 -75.88 4.53
N ALA A 27 74.39 -77.17 4.17
CA ALA A 27 73.27 -77.76 3.45
C ALA A 27 71.97 -77.70 4.27
N LEU A 28 72.05 -77.97 5.58
CA LEU A 28 70.92 -77.85 6.49
C LEU A 28 70.45 -76.39 6.62
N PHE A 29 71.36 -75.44 6.76
CA PHE A 29 71.03 -74.01 6.82
C PHE A 29 70.34 -73.54 5.54
N LEU A 30 70.83 -73.97 4.37
CA LEU A 30 70.24 -73.62 3.09
C LEU A 30 68.83 -74.22 2.94
N ALA A 31 68.65 -75.48 3.34
CA ALA A 31 67.35 -76.12 3.35
C ALA A 31 66.36 -75.41 4.30
N LEU A 32 66.83 -75.00 5.48
CA LEU A 32 66.02 -74.25 6.44
C LEU A 32 65.65 -72.86 5.92
N PHE A 33 66.58 -72.17 5.26
CA PHE A 33 66.35 -70.85 4.67
C PHE A 33 65.36 -70.91 3.50
N LEU A 34 65.47 -71.91 2.63
CA LEU A 34 64.53 -72.12 1.52
C LEU A 34 63.13 -72.50 2.04
N LEU A 35 63.04 -73.34 3.07
CA LEU A 35 61.77 -73.69 3.70
C LEU A 35 61.12 -72.46 4.36
N TRP A 36 61.91 -71.63 5.03
CA TRP A 36 61.44 -70.37 5.60
C TRP A 36 60.97 -69.41 4.50
N ALA A 37 61.76 -69.20 3.45
CA ALA A 37 61.38 -68.33 2.33
C ALA A 37 60.12 -68.80 1.60
N TRP A 38 59.88 -70.11 1.51
CA TRP A 38 58.66 -70.67 0.92
C TRP A 38 57.41 -70.45 1.79
N LEU A 39 57.55 -70.49 3.12
CA LEU A 39 56.45 -70.21 4.05
C LEU A 39 56.20 -68.71 4.29
N THR A 40 57.15 -67.84 3.95
CA THR A 40 57.05 -66.42 4.31
C THR A 40 56.31 -65.64 3.23
N GLU A 41 55.05 -65.32 3.50
CA GLU A 41 54.22 -64.47 2.67
C GLU A 41 54.56 -62.99 2.97
N ILE A 42 55.05 -62.24 1.97
CA ILE A 42 55.42 -60.84 2.14
C ILE A 42 54.20 -59.96 1.94
N ASP A 43 53.63 -59.50 3.06
CA ASP A 43 52.48 -58.59 3.07
C ASP A 43 52.89 -57.20 2.55
N ARG A 44 52.49 -56.89 1.31
CA ARG A 44 52.80 -55.61 0.66
C ARG A 44 51.65 -54.62 0.87
N THR A 45 51.75 -53.79 1.89
CA THR A 45 50.78 -52.70 2.13
C THR A 45 51.08 -51.53 1.20
N VAL A 46 50.29 -51.40 0.12
CA VAL A 46 50.29 -50.21 -0.75
C VAL A 46 49.35 -49.17 -0.14
N ARG A 47 49.90 -48.03 0.32
CA ARG A 47 49.08 -46.89 0.77
C ARG A 47 48.73 -46.03 -0.44
N ALA A 48 47.48 -46.10 -0.89
CA ALA A 48 46.92 -45.17 -1.87
C ALA A 48 46.25 -43.99 -1.12
N THR A 49 46.70 -42.77 -1.37
CA THR A 49 46.04 -41.55 -0.91
C THR A 49 44.92 -41.19 -1.90
N GLY A 50 43.69 -41.64 -1.62
CA GLY A 50 42.51 -41.22 -2.36
C GLY A 50 42.09 -39.81 -1.93
N LYS A 51 42.06 -38.85 -2.87
CA LYS A 51 41.43 -37.54 -2.67
C LYS A 51 40.11 -37.52 -3.44
N VAL A 52 38.99 -37.50 -2.72
CA VAL A 52 37.66 -37.40 -3.33
C VAL A 52 37.45 -35.93 -3.74
N ILE A 53 37.48 -35.67 -5.04
CA ILE A 53 37.15 -34.35 -5.60
C ILE A 53 35.73 -34.47 -6.17
N PRO A 54 34.77 -33.66 -5.71
CA PRO A 54 33.41 -33.70 -6.23
C PRO A 54 33.42 -33.37 -7.74
N SER A 55 32.68 -34.15 -8.52
CA SER A 55 32.58 -34.00 -9.98
C SER A 55 31.68 -32.84 -10.41
N SER A 56 30.87 -32.29 -9.49
CA SER A 56 29.94 -31.20 -9.74
C SER A 56 30.34 -29.91 -9.02
N GLN A 57 29.96 -28.77 -9.61
CA GLN A 57 30.19 -27.44 -9.05
C GLN A 57 29.40 -27.26 -7.74
N LEU A 58 30.08 -26.85 -6.67
CA LEU A 58 29.46 -26.56 -5.38
C LEU A 58 28.46 -25.41 -5.55
N GLN A 59 27.16 -25.69 -5.37
CA GLN A 59 26.11 -24.67 -5.43
C GLN A 59 25.82 -24.14 -4.02
N ILE A 60 26.15 -22.87 -3.78
CA ILE A 60 25.83 -22.19 -2.53
C ILE A 60 24.37 -21.75 -2.59
N ILE A 61 23.52 -22.34 -1.74
CA ILE A 61 22.10 -21.97 -1.63
C ILE A 61 21.98 -20.92 -0.53
N SER A 62 21.67 -19.67 -0.90
CA SER A 62 21.39 -18.57 0.02
C SER A 62 19.92 -18.15 -0.06
N ASN A 63 19.35 -17.72 1.07
CA ASN A 63 18.02 -17.11 1.08
C ASN A 63 18.14 -15.64 0.63
N LEU A 64 17.31 -15.22 -0.32
CA LEU A 64 17.27 -13.86 -0.85
C LEU A 64 16.55 -12.88 0.07
N GLU A 65 15.60 -13.35 0.89
CA GLU A 65 14.67 -12.49 1.64
C GLU A 65 15.04 -12.32 3.12
N GLY A 66 16.04 -13.06 3.64
CA GLY A 66 16.30 -13.14 5.08
C GLY A 66 15.15 -13.81 5.84
N GLY A 67 15.34 -14.17 7.10
CA GLY A 67 14.30 -14.81 7.92
C GLY A 67 14.85 -15.69 9.04
N VAL A 68 14.06 -15.89 10.10
CA VAL A 68 14.45 -16.75 11.23
C VAL A 68 14.36 -18.21 10.82
N LEU A 69 15.48 -18.94 10.93
CA LEU A 69 15.52 -20.37 10.62
C LEU A 69 14.75 -21.16 11.69
N GLU A 70 13.71 -21.89 11.28
CA GLU A 70 12.92 -22.71 12.21
C GLU A 70 13.50 -24.12 12.32
N ARG A 71 13.85 -24.74 11.19
CA ARG A 71 14.40 -26.10 11.17
C ARG A 71 15.19 -26.39 9.91
N ILE A 72 16.32 -27.09 10.07
CA ILE A 72 17.05 -27.72 8.95
C ILE A 72 16.48 -29.12 8.77
N LEU A 73 16.03 -29.45 7.55
CA LEU A 73 15.34 -30.70 7.21
C LEU A 73 16.28 -31.79 6.69
N VAL A 74 17.55 -31.45 6.48
CA VAL A 74 18.56 -32.32 5.86
C VAL A 74 19.81 -32.43 6.71
N ARG A 75 20.56 -33.52 6.52
CA ARG A 75 21.84 -33.78 7.20
C ARG A 75 23.00 -33.75 6.21
N THR A 76 24.20 -33.48 6.70
CA THR A 76 25.42 -33.50 5.89
C THR A 76 25.61 -34.87 5.23
N GLY A 77 25.77 -34.90 3.91
CA GLY A 77 25.94 -36.14 3.13
C GLY A 77 24.65 -36.85 2.74
N GLN A 78 23.49 -36.25 3.01
CA GLN A 78 22.20 -36.78 2.58
C GLN A 78 21.95 -36.48 1.09
N ASP A 79 21.61 -37.51 0.31
CA ASP A 79 21.20 -37.36 -1.08
C ASP A 79 19.83 -36.67 -1.15
N VAL A 80 19.77 -35.53 -1.85
CA VAL A 80 18.56 -34.71 -2.01
C VAL A 80 18.19 -34.59 -3.48
N LYS A 81 16.90 -34.70 -3.79
CA LYS A 81 16.35 -34.52 -5.14
C LYS A 81 16.02 -33.04 -5.37
N ALA A 82 16.01 -32.62 -6.63
CA ALA A 82 15.56 -31.28 -7.00
C ALA A 82 14.13 -31.02 -6.49
N GLY A 83 13.91 -29.86 -5.86
CA GLY A 83 12.63 -29.48 -5.25
C GLY A 83 12.39 -29.99 -3.82
N ALA A 84 13.31 -30.78 -3.25
CA ALA A 84 13.19 -31.21 -1.86
C ALA A 84 13.40 -30.02 -0.88
N PRO A 85 12.56 -29.87 0.15
CA PRO A 85 12.73 -28.81 1.14
C PRO A 85 13.95 -29.07 2.03
N LEU A 86 14.93 -28.17 1.99
CA LEU A 86 16.19 -28.31 2.74
C LEU A 86 16.14 -27.62 4.11
N VAL A 87 15.51 -26.45 4.15
CA VAL A 87 15.40 -25.59 5.33
C VAL A 87 13.99 -25.04 5.39
N ARG A 88 13.42 -24.96 6.59
CA ARG A 88 12.15 -24.30 6.85
C ARG A 88 12.40 -23.03 7.66
N LEU A 89 11.92 -21.90 7.14
CA LEU A 89 11.95 -20.60 7.80
C LEU A 89 10.67 -20.41 8.63
N SER A 90 10.77 -19.65 9.71
CA SER A 90 9.63 -19.39 10.60
C SER A 90 8.56 -18.54 9.89
N PRO A 91 7.30 -19.01 9.81
CA PRO A 91 6.22 -18.29 9.12
C PRO A 91 5.56 -17.20 9.97
N ILE A 92 6.04 -16.95 11.20
CA ILE A 92 5.35 -16.08 12.16
C ILE A 92 5.27 -14.64 11.64
N GLN A 93 6.38 -14.10 11.15
CA GLN A 93 6.44 -12.71 10.67
C GLN A 93 5.65 -12.53 9.36
N THR A 94 5.83 -13.44 8.41
CA THR A 94 5.14 -13.41 7.12
C THR A 94 3.64 -13.68 7.25
N GLY A 95 3.22 -14.52 8.19
CA GLY A 95 1.81 -14.79 8.49
C GLY A 95 1.10 -13.59 9.13
N ALA A 96 1.77 -12.89 10.05
CA ALA A 96 1.24 -11.68 10.67
C ALA A 96 1.09 -10.53 9.66
N GLU A 97 2.09 -10.34 8.78
CA GLU A 97 2.04 -9.37 7.69
C GLU A 97 0.90 -9.68 6.70
N LEU A 98 0.76 -10.95 6.29
CA LEU A 98 -0.33 -11.37 5.40
C LEU A 98 -1.72 -11.12 6.03
N ALA A 99 -1.88 -11.42 7.33
CA ALA A 99 -3.13 -11.16 8.03
C ALA A 99 -3.43 -9.65 8.10
N SER A 100 -2.44 -8.83 8.46
CA SER A 100 -2.58 -7.38 8.51
C SER A 100 -2.92 -6.76 7.14
N ASN A 101 -2.27 -7.23 6.08
CA ASN A 101 -2.54 -6.81 4.70
C ASN A 101 -3.95 -7.20 4.25
N ARG A 102 -4.42 -8.39 4.61
CA ARG A 102 -5.80 -8.82 4.30
C ARG A 102 -6.83 -7.95 5.00
N THR A 103 -6.67 -7.69 6.30
CA THR A 103 -7.56 -6.77 7.04
C THR A 103 -7.55 -5.37 6.44
N SER A 104 -6.39 -4.88 6.01
CA SER A 104 -6.26 -3.57 5.37
C SER A 104 -6.95 -3.53 4.00
N SER A 105 -6.80 -4.60 3.20
CA SER A 105 -7.48 -4.75 1.91
C SER A 105 -9.00 -4.79 2.09
N ASP A 106 -9.49 -5.51 3.09
CA ASP A 106 -10.92 -5.59 3.40
C ASP A 106 -11.47 -4.22 3.82
N ALA A 107 -10.75 -3.52 4.71
CA ALA A 107 -11.08 -2.17 5.14
C ALA A 107 -11.22 -1.20 3.95
N LEU A 108 -10.26 -1.24 3.03
CA LEU A 108 -10.28 -0.43 1.82
C LEU A 108 -11.44 -0.81 0.90
N GLY A 109 -11.75 -2.10 0.75
CA GLY A 109 -12.90 -2.56 -0.04
C GLY A 109 -14.24 -2.06 0.51
N LEU A 110 -14.43 -2.10 1.83
CA LEU A 110 -15.63 -1.55 2.48
C LEU A 110 -15.71 -0.04 2.29
N LYS A 111 -14.59 0.67 2.45
CA LYS A 111 -14.51 2.12 2.23
C LYS A 111 -14.86 2.50 0.80
N ILE A 112 -14.37 1.76 -0.20
CA ILE A 112 -14.71 1.98 -1.62
C ILE A 112 -16.23 1.79 -1.82
N ALA A 113 -16.80 0.70 -1.32
CA ALA A 113 -18.24 0.45 -1.43
C ALA A 113 -19.09 1.57 -0.81
N ARG A 114 -18.65 2.14 0.32
CA ARG A 114 -19.28 3.34 0.92
C ARG A 114 -19.12 4.58 0.04
N LEU A 115 -17.92 4.88 -0.45
CA LEU A 115 -17.67 6.08 -1.25
C LEU A 115 -18.42 6.06 -2.59
N GLU A 116 -18.47 4.90 -3.26
CA GLU A 116 -19.27 4.72 -4.48
C GLU A 116 -20.76 4.93 -4.21
N ALA A 117 -21.26 4.44 -3.07
CA ALA A 117 -22.62 4.65 -2.62
C ALA A 117 -22.93 6.13 -2.35
N GLU A 118 -22.01 6.86 -1.70
CA GLU A 118 -22.13 8.30 -1.45
C GLU A 118 -22.16 9.11 -2.76
N ILE A 119 -21.30 8.79 -3.73
CA ILE A 119 -21.27 9.47 -5.03
C ILE A 119 -22.54 9.20 -5.84
N THR A 120 -23.03 7.96 -5.82
CA THR A 120 -24.21 7.55 -6.60
C THR A 120 -25.55 7.81 -5.91
N GLY A 121 -25.52 8.20 -4.62
CA GLY A 121 -26.73 8.36 -3.80
C GLY A 121 -27.49 7.06 -3.54
N ARG A 122 -26.81 5.93 -3.60
CA ARG A 122 -27.39 4.58 -3.38
C ARG A 122 -26.94 4.03 -2.04
N THR A 123 -27.63 3.04 -1.51
CA THR A 123 -27.19 2.34 -0.30
C THR A 123 -25.94 1.48 -0.59
N PRO A 124 -24.92 1.51 0.28
CA PRO A 124 -23.71 0.70 0.11
C PRO A 124 -24.04 -0.78 0.17
N ARG A 125 -23.42 -1.56 -0.73
CA ARG A 125 -23.52 -3.02 -0.77
C ARG A 125 -22.22 -3.62 -0.27
N PHE A 126 -22.24 -4.12 0.95
CA PHE A 126 -21.10 -4.78 1.55
C PHE A 126 -21.15 -6.29 1.30
N PRO A 127 -19.99 -6.96 1.14
CA PRO A 127 -19.93 -8.42 1.10
C PRO A 127 -20.36 -9.01 2.45
N PRO A 128 -20.83 -10.28 2.48
CA PRO A 128 -21.15 -10.95 3.72
C PRO A 128 -19.90 -11.03 4.62
N PRO A 129 -20.03 -10.75 5.93
CA PRO A 129 -18.89 -10.78 6.85
C PRO A 129 -18.32 -12.19 6.97
N ARG A 130 -16.99 -12.29 6.91
CA ARG A 130 -16.28 -13.58 7.12
C ARG A 130 -16.05 -13.89 8.58
N ASP A 131 -15.93 -12.86 9.41
CA ASP A 131 -15.66 -12.94 10.84
C ASP A 131 -16.34 -11.77 11.60
N ALA A 132 -16.27 -11.82 12.93
CA ALA A 132 -16.87 -10.80 13.79
C ALA A 132 -16.17 -9.43 13.64
N ALA A 133 -14.88 -9.40 13.30
CA ALA A 133 -14.12 -8.16 13.09
C ALA A 133 -14.56 -7.43 11.81
N MET A 134 -14.77 -8.15 10.71
CA MET A 134 -15.33 -7.60 9.49
C MET A 134 -16.79 -7.14 9.71
N ALA A 135 -17.58 -7.90 10.48
CA ALA A 135 -18.96 -7.51 10.79
C ALA A 135 -19.03 -6.17 11.56
N SER A 136 -18.16 -5.96 12.55
CA SER A 136 -18.11 -4.68 13.28
C SER A 136 -17.62 -3.54 12.38
N GLN A 137 -16.67 -3.80 11.48
CA GLN A 137 -16.19 -2.80 10.54
C GLN A 137 -17.25 -2.39 9.51
N ILE A 138 -18.05 -3.34 9.01
CA ILE A 138 -19.22 -3.06 8.15
C ILE A 138 -20.21 -2.15 8.89
N ALA A 139 -20.51 -2.44 10.16
CA ALA A 139 -21.44 -1.63 10.95
C ALA A 139 -20.93 -0.18 11.14
N VAL A 140 -19.62 0.01 11.33
CA VAL A 140 -18.99 1.34 11.40
C VAL A 140 -19.07 2.08 10.07
N GLU A 141 -18.76 1.43 8.95
CA GLU A 141 -18.87 2.07 7.63
C GLU A 141 -20.33 2.40 7.28
N GLN A 142 -21.28 1.56 7.69
CA GLN A 142 -22.70 1.81 7.50
C GLN A 142 -23.22 2.98 8.34
N SER A 143 -22.78 3.11 9.60
CA SER A 143 -23.15 4.26 10.43
C SER A 143 -22.51 5.55 9.90
N LEU A 144 -21.26 5.50 9.46
CA LEU A 144 -20.58 6.63 8.84
C LEU A 144 -21.30 7.10 7.57
N TYR A 145 -21.73 6.16 6.71
CA TYR A 145 -22.54 6.46 5.54
C TYR A 145 -23.84 7.20 5.92
N GLN A 146 -24.57 6.68 6.91
CA GLN A 146 -25.83 7.29 7.37
C GLN A 146 -25.60 8.71 7.91
N SER A 147 -24.56 8.91 8.71
CA SER A 147 -24.20 10.23 9.24
C SER A 147 -23.85 11.21 8.12
N ARG A 148 -23.04 10.80 7.14
CA ARG A 148 -22.66 11.65 5.99
C ARG A 148 -23.86 11.99 5.10
N MET A 149 -24.77 11.05 4.87
CA MET A 149 -25.99 11.31 4.11
C MET A 149 -26.97 12.23 4.85
N ALA A 150 -27.10 12.07 6.17
CA ALA A 150 -27.90 12.96 7.00
C ALA A 150 -27.32 14.38 7.00
N GLU A 151 -26.00 14.51 7.06
CA GLU A 151 -25.30 15.79 6.93
C GLU A 151 -25.57 16.45 5.58
N LEU A 152 -25.43 15.71 4.47
CA LEU A 152 -25.73 16.24 3.13
C LEU A 152 -27.19 16.71 3.01
N ALA A 153 -28.13 15.92 3.54
CA ALA A 153 -29.56 16.27 3.54
C ALA A 153 -29.81 17.55 4.34
N SER A 154 -29.19 17.67 5.52
CA SER A 154 -29.25 18.88 6.36
C SER A 154 -28.69 20.10 5.63
N LEU A 155 -27.48 20.02 5.08
CA LEU A 155 -26.86 21.11 4.30
C LEU A 155 -27.74 21.54 3.12
N THR A 156 -28.28 20.57 2.39
CA THR A 156 -29.18 20.86 1.25
C THR A 156 -30.46 21.56 1.71
N SER A 157 -31.05 21.12 2.82
CA SER A 157 -32.25 21.75 3.39
C SER A 157 -32.00 23.20 3.85
N VAL A 158 -30.86 23.45 4.49
CA VAL A 158 -30.46 24.80 4.95
C VAL A 158 -30.22 25.71 3.75
N GLY A 159 -29.52 25.23 2.73
CA GLY A 159 -29.30 25.97 1.49
C GLY A 159 -30.61 26.31 0.79
N ALA A 160 -31.52 25.35 0.65
CA ALA A 160 -32.84 25.56 0.07
C ALA A 160 -33.68 26.58 0.85
N ALA A 161 -33.65 26.50 2.19
CA ALA A 161 -34.37 27.45 3.05
C ALA A 161 -33.85 28.88 2.89
N ARG A 162 -32.52 29.07 2.80
CA ARG A 162 -31.90 30.39 2.55
C ARG A 162 -32.28 30.97 1.19
N ILE A 163 -32.26 30.14 0.14
CA ILE A 163 -32.71 30.55 -1.20
C ILE A 163 -34.18 30.97 -1.18
N ALA A 164 -35.05 30.18 -0.55
CA ALA A 164 -36.47 30.50 -0.45
C ALA A 164 -36.72 31.79 0.36
N GLN A 165 -35.93 32.03 1.42
CA GLN A 165 -35.98 33.28 2.18
C GLN A 165 -35.56 34.49 1.34
N ALA A 166 -34.47 34.38 0.57
CA ALA A 166 -34.02 35.46 -0.32
C ALA A 166 -35.04 35.75 -1.43
N GLN A 167 -35.70 34.72 -1.98
CA GLN A 167 -36.78 34.89 -2.95
C GLN A 167 -37.99 35.64 -2.35
N ARG A 168 -38.38 35.32 -1.10
CA ARG A 168 -39.42 36.08 -0.39
C ARG A 168 -39.03 37.54 -0.18
N ALA A 169 -37.77 37.81 0.15
CA ALA A 169 -37.26 39.17 0.30
C ALA A 169 -37.31 39.96 -1.03
N ILE A 170 -37.06 39.31 -2.17
CA ILE A 170 -37.25 39.92 -3.49
C ILE A 170 -38.72 40.27 -3.73
N ALA A 171 -39.64 39.35 -3.44
CA ALA A 171 -41.06 39.61 -3.60
C ALA A 171 -41.55 40.79 -2.73
N GLU A 172 -41.08 40.86 -1.48
CA GLU A 172 -41.36 41.97 -0.56
C GLU A 172 -40.76 43.29 -1.07
N ALA A 173 -39.52 43.28 -1.52
CA ALA A 173 -38.84 44.46 -2.07
C ALA A 173 -39.56 44.98 -3.33
N ASN A 174 -39.98 44.10 -4.23
CA ASN A 174 -40.74 44.46 -5.44
C ASN A 174 -42.11 45.06 -5.09
N ALA A 175 -42.82 44.47 -4.12
CA ALA A 175 -44.10 45.02 -3.66
C ALA A 175 -43.93 46.42 -3.05
N SER A 176 -42.87 46.62 -2.27
CA SER A 176 -42.52 47.92 -1.70
C SER A 176 -42.17 48.94 -2.78
N GLU A 177 -41.34 48.55 -3.76
CA GLU A 177 -40.98 49.40 -4.91
C GLU A 177 -42.22 49.84 -5.68
N GLN A 178 -43.11 48.91 -6.02
CA GLN A 178 -44.35 49.22 -6.74
C GLN A 178 -45.23 50.22 -5.97
N SER A 179 -45.31 50.07 -4.65
CA SER A 179 -46.04 51.02 -3.78
C SER A 179 -45.40 52.41 -3.81
N ARG A 180 -44.06 52.51 -3.72
CA ARG A 180 -43.34 53.80 -3.79
C ARG A 180 -43.43 54.46 -5.16
N ILE A 181 -43.41 53.68 -6.24
CA ILE A 181 -43.66 54.18 -7.59
C ILE A 181 -45.07 54.76 -7.70
N SER A 182 -46.09 54.06 -7.21
CA SER A 182 -47.47 54.57 -7.21
C SER A 182 -47.61 55.90 -6.44
N ASN A 183 -46.94 56.01 -5.29
CA ASN A 183 -46.91 57.26 -4.51
C ASN A 183 -46.22 58.40 -5.27
N ARG A 184 -45.11 58.11 -5.95
CA ARG A 184 -44.41 59.06 -6.81
C ARG A 184 -45.29 59.56 -7.95
N GLU A 185 -45.99 58.66 -8.65
CA GLU A 185 -46.90 59.05 -9.74
C GLU A 185 -48.07 59.89 -9.22
N THR A 186 -48.58 59.58 -8.03
CA THR A 186 -49.63 60.41 -7.38
C THR A 186 -49.11 61.82 -7.05
N ALA A 187 -47.94 61.92 -6.43
CA ALA A 187 -47.32 63.22 -6.13
C ALA A 187 -46.98 64.02 -7.40
N ARG A 188 -46.61 63.32 -8.48
CA ARG A 188 -46.38 63.93 -9.79
C ARG A 188 -47.66 64.51 -10.38
N ALA A 189 -48.76 63.76 -10.34
CA ALA A 189 -50.05 64.23 -10.83
C ALA A 189 -50.54 65.48 -10.07
N ASP A 190 -50.36 65.50 -8.74
CA ASP A 190 -50.67 66.67 -7.91
C ASP A 190 -49.82 67.89 -8.28
N LEU A 191 -48.52 67.69 -8.47
CA LEU A 191 -47.60 68.74 -8.94
C LEU A 191 -47.99 69.28 -10.32
N ASP A 192 -48.33 68.39 -11.26
CA ASP A 192 -48.72 68.77 -12.61
C ASP A 192 -50.09 69.48 -12.66
N LEU A 193 -50.97 69.24 -11.67
CA LEU A 193 -52.23 69.95 -11.46
C LEU A 193 -52.02 71.34 -10.85
N ILE A 194 -51.21 71.47 -9.80
CA ILE A 194 -50.99 72.74 -9.08
C ILE A 194 -50.15 73.72 -9.90
N ARG A 195 -49.16 73.24 -10.65
CA ARG A 195 -48.23 74.09 -11.42
C ARG A 195 -48.92 75.06 -12.40
N PRO A 196 -49.94 74.69 -13.20
CA PRO A 196 -50.68 75.66 -14.02
C PRO A 196 -51.57 76.60 -13.18
N LEU A 197 -52.24 76.11 -12.13
CA LEU A 197 -53.12 76.94 -11.30
C LEU A 197 -52.38 78.08 -10.59
N VAL A 198 -51.15 77.82 -10.14
CA VAL A 198 -50.27 78.86 -9.57
C VAL A 198 -49.80 79.84 -10.65
N ARG A 199 -49.53 79.36 -11.88
CA ARG A 199 -49.17 80.24 -13.01
C ARG A 199 -50.30 81.19 -13.41
N GLU A 200 -51.54 80.72 -13.28
CA GLU A 200 -52.75 81.52 -13.51
C GLU A 200 -53.13 82.41 -12.32
N GLY A 201 -52.39 82.32 -11.19
CA GLY A 201 -52.63 83.12 -9.98
C GLY A 201 -53.83 82.67 -9.15
N ILE A 202 -54.41 81.50 -9.45
CA ILE A 202 -55.56 80.92 -8.74
C ILE A 202 -55.13 80.39 -7.37
N GLU A 203 -53.94 79.77 -7.30
CA GLU A 203 -53.46 79.08 -6.11
C GLU A 203 -52.14 79.68 -5.57
N PRO A 204 -51.87 79.66 -4.24
CA PRO A 204 -50.66 80.25 -3.68
C PRO A 204 -49.37 79.52 -4.06
N ARG A 205 -48.27 80.27 -4.26
CA ARG A 205 -46.93 79.72 -4.54
C ARG A 205 -46.42 78.70 -3.50
N ARG A 206 -46.88 78.79 -2.25
CA ARG A 206 -46.54 77.84 -1.18
C ARG A 206 -47.05 76.43 -1.50
N SER A 207 -48.24 76.31 -2.10
CA SER A 207 -48.82 75.03 -2.51
C SER A 207 -47.95 74.34 -3.57
N LEU A 208 -47.41 75.09 -4.54
CA LEU A 208 -46.46 74.57 -5.52
C LEU A 208 -45.17 74.05 -4.86
N LEU A 209 -44.54 74.82 -3.97
CA LEU A 209 -43.33 74.38 -3.27
C LEU A 209 -43.57 73.10 -2.45
N GLN A 210 -44.74 72.98 -1.83
CA GLN A 210 -45.12 71.78 -1.08
C GLN A 210 -45.28 70.56 -2.01
N ALA A 211 -45.94 70.73 -3.16
CA ALA A 211 -46.10 69.68 -4.16
C ALA A 211 -44.75 69.25 -4.78
N GLU A 212 -43.87 70.22 -5.08
CA GLU A 212 -42.50 69.94 -5.58
C GLU A 212 -41.68 69.15 -4.55
N ASN A 213 -41.74 69.55 -3.27
CA ASN A 213 -41.07 68.81 -2.20
C ASN A 213 -41.64 67.38 -2.05
N SER A 214 -42.97 67.22 -2.07
CA SER A 214 -43.62 65.90 -2.00
C SER A 214 -43.20 64.98 -3.16
N TYR A 215 -43.15 65.51 -4.39
CA TYR A 215 -42.67 64.77 -5.56
C TYR A 215 -41.18 64.42 -5.45
N SER A 216 -40.34 65.33 -4.96
CA SER A 216 -38.91 65.08 -4.75
C SER A 216 -38.65 63.97 -3.71
N VAL A 217 -39.38 64.01 -2.58
CA VAL A 217 -39.30 62.99 -1.53
C VAL A 217 -39.75 61.63 -2.07
N SER A 218 -40.94 61.55 -2.68
CA SER A 218 -41.46 60.29 -3.24
C SER A 218 -40.58 59.72 -4.36
N THR A 219 -39.94 60.57 -5.17
CA THR A 219 -38.95 60.14 -6.17
C THR A 219 -37.73 59.50 -5.51
N SER A 220 -37.21 60.12 -4.44
CA SER A 220 -36.07 59.59 -3.69
C SER A 220 -36.41 58.27 -3.00
N GLU A 221 -37.62 58.15 -2.44
CA GLU A 221 -38.10 56.90 -1.84
C GLU A 221 -38.26 55.77 -2.87
N ALA A 222 -38.80 56.06 -4.05
CA ALA A 222 -38.91 55.08 -5.14
C ALA A 222 -37.53 54.60 -5.61
N ALA A 223 -36.56 55.53 -5.75
CA ALA A 223 -35.19 55.17 -6.10
C ALA A 223 -34.52 54.31 -5.01
N ALA A 224 -34.75 54.61 -3.73
CA ALA A 224 -34.25 53.81 -2.63
C ALA A 224 -34.85 52.39 -2.60
N ALA A 225 -36.14 52.26 -2.94
CA ALA A 225 -36.82 50.98 -3.06
C ALA A 225 -36.30 50.14 -4.24
N ALA A 226 -36.05 50.76 -5.41
CA ALA A 226 -35.41 50.10 -6.54
C ALA A 226 -34.01 49.57 -6.19
N ALA A 227 -33.22 50.35 -5.45
CA ALA A 227 -31.93 49.90 -4.95
C ALA A 227 -32.06 48.74 -3.94
N ALA A 228 -33.15 48.68 -3.18
CA ALA A 228 -33.42 47.57 -2.27
C ALA A 228 -33.74 46.27 -3.02
N VAL A 229 -34.48 46.34 -4.13
CA VAL A 229 -34.70 45.20 -5.04
C VAL A 229 -33.37 44.68 -5.59
N GLY A 230 -32.50 45.58 -6.07
CA GLY A 230 -31.15 45.22 -6.52
C GLY A 230 -30.35 44.48 -5.45
N ARG A 231 -30.35 44.98 -4.20
CA ARG A 231 -29.71 44.30 -3.06
C ARG A 231 -30.32 42.92 -2.79
N ALA A 232 -31.64 42.77 -2.86
CA ALA A 232 -32.32 41.50 -2.66
C ALA A 232 -31.97 40.45 -3.75
N HIS A 233 -31.75 40.89 -4.99
CA HIS A 233 -31.23 40.01 -6.04
C HIS A 233 -29.78 39.56 -5.76
N SER A 234 -28.91 40.47 -5.30
CA SER A 234 -27.55 40.10 -4.92
C SER A 234 -27.51 39.09 -3.77
N THR A 235 -28.36 39.26 -2.74
CA THR A 235 -28.43 38.29 -1.63
C THR A 235 -28.94 36.92 -2.08
N LEU A 236 -29.85 36.86 -3.06
CA LEU A 236 -30.25 35.58 -3.68
C LEU A 236 -29.07 34.92 -4.39
N ALA A 237 -28.31 35.68 -5.19
CA ALA A 237 -27.15 35.15 -5.90
C ALA A 237 -26.09 34.62 -4.93
N GLU A 238 -25.83 35.34 -3.83
CA GLU A 238 -24.93 34.91 -2.75
C GLU A 238 -25.45 33.64 -2.06
N ALA A 239 -26.75 33.56 -1.76
CA ALA A 239 -27.35 32.37 -1.15
C ALA A 239 -27.22 31.13 -2.06
N GLN A 240 -27.42 31.30 -3.37
CA GLN A 240 -27.23 30.24 -4.36
C GLN A 240 -25.76 29.81 -4.46
N ALA A 241 -24.83 30.76 -4.53
CA ALA A 241 -23.40 30.48 -4.59
C ALA A 241 -22.92 29.76 -3.32
N SER A 242 -23.37 30.21 -2.14
CA SER A 242 -23.06 29.56 -0.86
C SER A 242 -23.59 28.13 -0.79
N ALA A 243 -24.83 27.88 -1.24
CA ALA A 243 -25.40 26.53 -1.28
C ALA A 243 -24.62 25.59 -2.23
N MET A 244 -24.21 26.09 -3.40
CA MET A 244 -23.36 25.31 -4.33
C MET A 244 -21.98 25.04 -3.76
N GLN A 245 -21.37 26.03 -3.10
CA GLN A 245 -20.07 25.88 -2.47
C GLN A 245 -20.11 24.85 -1.33
N GLN A 246 -21.10 24.93 -0.44
CA GLN A 246 -21.26 23.93 0.64
C GLN A 246 -21.40 22.51 0.10
N LYS A 247 -22.16 22.34 -1.00
CA LYS A 247 -22.29 21.03 -1.65
C LYS A 247 -20.96 20.56 -2.26
N ARG A 248 -20.17 21.47 -2.86
CA ARG A 248 -18.86 21.14 -3.41
C ARG A 248 -17.87 20.77 -2.30
N ASP A 249 -17.88 21.50 -1.20
CA ASP A 249 -16.99 21.26 -0.06
C ASP A 249 -17.32 19.93 0.64
N TRP A 250 -18.58 19.46 0.59
CA TRP A 250 -18.96 18.11 1.05
C TRP A 250 -18.45 16.99 0.12
N LEU A 251 -18.32 17.27 -1.19
CA LEU A 251 -17.82 16.32 -2.18
C LEU A 251 -16.28 16.25 -2.24
N ALA A 252 -15.59 17.28 -1.75
CA ALA A 252 -14.12 17.38 -1.74
C ALA A 252 -13.50 16.55 -0.61
#